data_AF-A0A2P9F1F1-F1
#
_entry.id   AF-A0A2P9F1F1-F1
#
_cell.length_a   1.000
_cell.length_b   1.000
_cell.length_c   1.000
_cell.angle_alpha   90.00
_cell.angle_beta   90.00
_cell.angle_gamma   90.00
#
_symmetry.space_group_name_H-M   'P 1'
#
loop_
_entity.id
_entity.type
_entity.pdbx_description
1 polymer ?
#
loop_
_entity_poly.entity_id
_entity_poly.type
_entity_poly.pdbx_seq_one_letter_code
_entity_poly.pdbx_strand_id
1 'polypeptide(L)'
;MPGTVLLLAASPVGKGCLVDAASVLPVLAAVSPEVLSGTGTANVVELADPLEPQAVLTRLRAAATAPGPLTVYLTGQLQLDRKQRLVHLALARTTPATVRYTAFPWHWMVEELRLRAPGSTTLFLDLHADAEVWRQLAGRPLPVGPGANVYGRIAPPPSRRGVAVPQYMKALATILRSGQRLLPSVLHEQVLLRTTEYGDILLAQDAGAPGGGPRGEPVAVVPEPAVVLPEQATVLSGQVIVLPEPPAGVPKARTGAAKAGEAEDGGAESREAEAAGAEVDDPHLAITTAVQDGRHAEADALAARWEEAARREFGAGTAQELHWREVRADLAMFAGDAARSCGTWMGVAEARLAAGQDVRDPAVEAAVDRAHHQWGQIGDPRRAGELGLRLVELRSRVPGRREGALHHVRQHLAELRSAQHVPG
;
A
#
# COMPACT_ATOMS: atom_id res chain seq x y z
N MET A 1 -9.34 28.13 7.89
CA MET A 1 -9.78 27.57 9.18
C MET A 1 -8.69 26.64 9.70
N PRO A 2 -8.57 26.38 11.01
CA PRO A 2 -7.71 25.32 11.52
C PRO A 2 -8.13 23.96 10.93
N GLY A 3 -7.18 23.07 10.70
CA GLY A 3 -7.43 21.67 10.39
C GLY A 3 -7.56 20.83 11.65
N THR A 4 -8.17 19.65 11.54
CA THR A 4 -8.15 18.63 12.59
C THR A 4 -7.41 17.40 12.10
N VAL A 5 -6.52 16.86 12.92
CA VAL A 5 -5.74 15.65 12.66
C VAL A 5 -6.13 14.59 13.69
N LEU A 6 -6.47 13.39 13.23
CA LEU A 6 -6.70 12.23 14.09
C LEU A 6 -5.66 11.15 13.78
N LEU A 7 -4.76 10.90 14.72
CA LEU A 7 -3.81 9.79 14.67
C LEU A 7 -4.44 8.59 15.39
N LEU A 8 -4.66 7.48 14.70
CA LEU A 8 -5.26 6.26 15.26
C LEU A 8 -4.36 5.06 14.93
N ALA A 9 -3.61 4.60 15.94
CA ALA A 9 -2.93 3.31 15.92
C ALA A 9 -3.78 2.30 16.71
N ALA A 10 -4.15 1.18 16.09
CA ALA A 10 -4.99 0.16 16.71
C ALA A 10 -4.55 -1.27 16.35
N SER A 11 -3.94 -1.95 17.31
CA SER A 11 -3.50 -3.34 17.24
C SER A 11 -3.92 -4.11 18.50
N PRO A 12 -4.28 -5.41 18.39
CA PRO A 12 -4.58 -6.25 19.54
C PRO A 12 -3.30 -6.79 20.18
N VAL A 13 -3.27 -6.92 21.50
CA VAL A 13 -2.07 -7.40 22.20
C VAL A 13 -1.88 -8.93 22.09
N GLY A 14 -0.62 -9.36 22.06
CA GLY A 14 -0.24 -10.77 22.14
C GLY A 14 -0.40 -11.55 20.83
N LYS A 15 -0.73 -12.85 20.93
CA LYS A 15 -0.58 -13.83 19.82
C LYS A 15 -1.50 -13.61 18.60
N GLY A 16 -2.47 -12.70 18.69
CA GLY A 16 -3.34 -12.29 17.58
C GLY A 16 -2.90 -11.02 16.85
N CYS A 17 -1.83 -10.37 17.31
CA CYS A 17 -1.26 -9.17 16.73
C CYS A 17 -0.63 -9.47 15.37
N LEU A 18 -1.08 -8.81 14.31
CA LEU A 18 -0.50 -8.90 12.97
C LEU A 18 0.41 -7.71 12.64
N VAL A 19 0.31 -6.59 13.36
CA VAL A 19 1.05 -5.35 13.09
C VAL A 19 1.29 -4.54 14.36
N ASP A 20 2.51 -4.02 14.54
CA ASP A 20 2.87 -3.06 15.59
C ASP A 20 2.41 -1.65 15.15
N ALA A 21 1.12 -1.38 15.41
CA ALA A 21 0.50 -0.14 14.96
C ALA A 21 1.06 1.08 15.70
N ALA A 22 1.29 1.01 17.02
CA ALA A 22 1.76 2.14 17.81
C ALA A 22 3.17 2.63 17.41
N SER A 23 4.01 1.77 16.82
CA SER A 23 5.35 2.15 16.35
C SER A 23 5.43 3.24 15.28
N VAL A 24 4.29 3.72 14.75
CA VAL A 24 4.24 4.91 13.85
C VAL A 24 4.11 6.22 14.60
N LEU A 25 3.53 6.22 15.81
CA LEU A 25 3.13 7.45 16.50
C LEU A 25 4.31 8.36 16.85
N PRO A 26 5.46 7.87 17.35
CA PRO A 26 6.64 8.71 17.55
C PRO A 26 7.20 9.31 16.25
N VAL A 27 6.92 8.68 15.10
CA VAL A 27 7.39 9.12 13.78
C VAL A 27 6.46 10.18 13.19
N LEU A 28 5.15 10.07 13.44
CA LEU A 28 4.14 11.09 13.08
C LEU A 28 4.19 12.31 14.01
N ALA A 29 4.40 12.11 15.31
CA ALA A 29 4.56 13.19 16.29
C ALA A 29 5.81 14.07 16.06
N ALA A 30 6.76 13.59 15.24
CA ALA A 30 7.92 14.36 14.76
C ALA A 30 7.63 15.19 13.48
N VAL A 31 6.43 15.11 12.92
CA VAL A 31 5.93 16.00 11.85
C VAL A 31 5.20 17.19 12.50
N SER A 32 5.34 18.39 11.96
CA SER A 32 4.60 19.54 12.50
C SER A 32 3.08 19.40 12.26
N PRO A 33 2.22 19.86 13.20
CA PRO A 33 0.76 19.77 13.06
C PRO A 33 0.21 20.34 11.76
N GLU A 34 0.80 21.43 11.27
CA GLU A 34 0.43 22.10 10.01
C GLU A 34 0.70 21.27 8.75
N VAL A 35 1.72 20.42 8.78
CA VAL A 35 2.08 19.54 7.67
C VAL A 35 1.26 18.24 7.74
N LEU A 36 0.90 17.75 8.93
CA LEU A 36 -0.07 16.68 9.12
C LEU A 36 -1.49 17.07 8.67
N SER A 37 -1.87 18.34 8.77
CA SER A 37 -3.21 18.81 8.37
C SER A 37 -3.27 19.43 6.96
N GLY A 38 -2.13 19.81 6.39
CA GLY A 38 -2.07 20.66 5.20
C GLY A 38 -2.51 22.12 5.42
N THR A 39 -2.70 22.57 6.67
CA THR A 39 -3.26 23.89 7.01
C THR A 39 -2.33 24.71 7.91
N GLY A 40 -2.40 26.05 7.82
CA GLY A 40 -1.54 26.94 8.62
C GLY A 40 -1.73 26.89 10.15
N THR A 41 -2.76 26.21 10.66
CA THR A 41 -2.90 25.79 12.06
C THR A 41 -3.65 24.46 12.13
N ALA A 42 -3.41 23.66 13.16
CA ALA A 42 -4.06 22.35 13.34
C ALA A 42 -4.27 21.97 14.80
N ASN A 43 -5.33 21.21 15.07
CA ASN A 43 -5.53 20.47 16.32
C ASN A 43 -5.22 18.98 16.08
N VAL A 44 -4.38 18.35 16.92
CA VAL A 44 -3.97 16.95 16.77
C VAL A 44 -4.53 16.12 17.93
N VAL A 45 -5.24 15.04 17.60
CA VAL A 45 -5.78 14.07 18.55
C VAL A 45 -5.13 12.72 18.30
N GLU A 46 -4.46 12.16 19.30
CA GLU A 46 -3.84 10.84 19.23
C GLU A 46 -4.67 9.77 19.97
N LEU A 47 -4.69 8.57 19.39
CA LEU A 47 -5.19 7.33 19.98
C LEU A 47 -4.17 6.21 19.72
N ALA A 48 -3.41 5.86 20.76
CA ALA A 48 -2.51 4.72 20.78
C ALA A 48 -3.21 3.50 21.38
N ASP A 49 -3.30 2.41 20.62
CA ASP A 49 -3.94 1.12 20.95
C ASP A 49 -5.14 1.26 21.92
N PRO A 50 -6.22 1.95 21.50
CA PRO A 50 -7.36 2.21 22.40
C PRO A 50 -8.05 0.91 22.82
N LEU A 51 -8.51 0.83 24.07
CA LEU A 51 -9.07 -0.39 24.67
C LEU A 51 -10.58 -0.56 24.41
N GLU A 52 -11.30 0.53 24.13
CA GLU A 52 -12.76 0.61 24.10
C GLU A 52 -13.26 1.22 22.78
N PRO A 53 -14.17 0.58 22.02
CA PRO A 53 -14.64 1.12 20.75
C PRO A 53 -15.47 2.40 20.90
N GLN A 54 -16.10 2.61 22.06
CA GLN A 54 -16.80 3.86 22.37
C GLN A 54 -15.84 5.05 22.55
N ALA A 55 -14.63 4.84 23.07
CA ALA A 55 -13.63 5.90 23.17
C ALA A 55 -13.15 6.36 21.78
N VAL A 56 -12.95 5.40 20.86
CA VAL A 56 -12.66 5.68 19.45
C VAL A 56 -13.83 6.42 18.80
N LEU A 57 -15.07 5.96 19.00
CA LEU A 57 -16.26 6.60 18.44
C LEU A 57 -16.43 8.06 18.92
N THR A 58 -16.27 8.32 20.22
CA THR A 58 -16.36 9.69 20.78
C THR A 58 -15.32 10.62 20.18
N ARG A 59 -14.07 10.17 20.01
CA ARG A 59 -13.00 10.99 19.42
C ARG A 59 -13.16 11.18 17.91
N LEU A 60 -13.58 10.13 17.18
CA LEU A 60 -13.89 10.23 15.76
C LEU A 60 -15.06 11.20 15.52
N ARG A 61 -16.14 11.10 16.30
CA ARG A 61 -17.29 12.01 16.23
C ARG A 61 -16.88 13.46 16.48
N ALA A 62 -16.09 13.72 17.53
CA ALA A 62 -15.61 15.06 17.84
C ALA A 62 -14.72 15.65 16.74
N ALA A 63 -13.89 14.82 16.08
CA ALA A 63 -13.13 15.23 14.90
C ALA A 63 -14.04 15.42 13.67
N ALA A 64 -15.06 14.58 13.50
CA ALA A 64 -16.00 14.64 12.39
C ALA A 64 -16.92 15.88 12.45
N THR A 65 -17.26 16.38 13.66
CA THR A 65 -17.99 17.64 13.86
C THR A 65 -17.10 18.89 13.84
N ALA A 66 -15.78 18.76 13.76
CA ALA A 66 -14.88 19.90 13.75
C ALA A 66 -14.93 20.68 12.41
N PRO A 67 -14.94 22.03 12.44
CA PRO A 67 -14.89 22.85 11.23
C PRO A 67 -13.50 22.83 10.58
N GLY A 68 -13.43 23.16 9.28
CA GLY A 68 -12.21 23.03 8.50
C GLY A 68 -11.98 21.60 7.99
N PRO A 69 -10.82 21.29 7.39
CA PRO A 69 -10.51 19.96 6.89
C PRO A 69 -10.16 18.98 8.02
N LEU A 70 -10.43 17.70 7.78
CA LEU A 70 -10.09 16.59 8.68
C LEU A 70 -9.12 15.63 7.99
N THR A 71 -7.94 15.40 8.57
CA THR A 71 -7.00 14.37 8.13
C THR A 71 -6.92 13.26 9.16
N VAL A 72 -7.14 12.01 8.76
CA VAL A 72 -7.04 10.84 9.64
C VAL A 72 -5.89 9.96 9.19
N TYR A 73 -4.93 9.70 10.08
CA TYR A 73 -3.85 8.75 9.88
C TYR A 73 -4.16 7.50 10.67
N LEU A 74 -4.62 6.45 9.99
CA LEU A 74 -5.08 5.21 10.59
C LEU A 74 -4.11 4.08 10.26
N THR A 75 -3.54 3.48 11.30
CA THR A 75 -2.71 2.28 11.22
C THR A 75 -3.31 1.19 12.09
N GLY A 76 -3.45 -0.04 11.59
CA GLY A 76 -3.98 -1.10 12.45
C GLY A 76 -4.38 -2.40 11.76
N GLN A 77 -5.00 -3.27 12.55
CA GLN A 77 -5.39 -4.61 12.12
C GLN A 77 -6.90 -4.71 11.88
N LEU A 78 -7.30 -5.30 10.75
CA LEU A 78 -8.69 -5.65 10.48
C LEU A 78 -8.98 -7.10 10.90
N GLN A 79 -10.09 -7.30 11.62
CA GLN A 79 -10.64 -8.62 11.93
C GLN A 79 -12.11 -8.73 11.51
N LEU A 80 -12.58 -9.95 11.24
CA LEU A 80 -13.96 -10.20 10.80
C LEU A 80 -14.83 -10.67 11.98
N ASP A 81 -15.98 -10.02 12.21
CA ASP A 81 -17.03 -10.67 13.00
C ASP A 81 -17.65 -11.81 12.19
N ARG A 82 -17.34 -13.05 12.59
CA ARG A 82 -17.88 -14.26 11.98
C ARG A 82 -19.41 -14.36 12.05
N LYS A 83 -20.07 -13.67 12.99
CA LYS A 83 -21.54 -13.72 13.14
C LYS A 83 -22.25 -12.76 12.18
N GLN A 84 -21.83 -11.51 12.08
CA GLN A 84 -22.47 -10.51 11.21
C GLN A 84 -21.77 -10.33 9.85
N ARG A 85 -20.63 -11.00 9.61
CA ARG A 85 -19.77 -10.85 8.42
C ARG A 85 -19.27 -9.42 8.18
N LEU A 86 -19.18 -8.62 9.25
CA LEU A 86 -18.75 -7.23 9.24
C LEU A 86 -17.27 -7.10 9.62
N VAL A 87 -16.54 -6.28 8.86
CA VAL A 87 -15.14 -5.93 9.15
C VAL A 87 -15.09 -4.97 10.34
N HIS A 88 -14.15 -5.19 11.25
CA HIS A 88 -13.87 -4.35 12.40
C HIS A 88 -12.37 -4.02 12.46
N LEU A 89 -12.02 -2.85 12.96
CA LEU A 89 -10.66 -2.48 13.36
C LEU A 89 -10.40 -3.06 14.76
N ALA A 90 -9.45 -3.98 14.88
CA ALA A 90 -9.08 -4.64 16.12
C ALA A 90 -8.43 -3.66 17.10
N LEU A 91 -8.90 -3.66 18.34
CA LEU A 91 -8.45 -2.82 19.43
C LEU A 91 -7.58 -3.61 20.41
N ALA A 92 -6.98 -2.95 21.41
CA ALA A 92 -5.96 -3.55 22.27
C ALA A 92 -6.36 -4.91 22.90
N ARG A 93 -7.64 -5.05 23.29
CA ARG A 93 -8.19 -6.27 23.92
C ARG A 93 -8.97 -7.16 22.95
N THR A 94 -8.89 -6.91 21.64
CA THR A 94 -9.62 -7.69 20.63
C THR A 94 -8.98 -9.06 20.41
N THR A 95 -9.82 -10.09 20.47
CA THR A 95 -9.48 -11.46 20.08
C THR A 95 -10.49 -11.96 19.04
N PRO A 96 -10.18 -13.02 18.26
CA PRO A 96 -11.14 -13.63 17.33
C PRO A 96 -12.45 -14.11 17.95
N ALA A 97 -12.52 -14.27 19.28
CA ALA A 97 -13.75 -14.59 20.02
C ALA A 97 -14.52 -13.36 20.51
N THR A 98 -13.85 -12.20 20.63
CA THR A 98 -14.39 -10.97 21.24
C THR A 98 -14.56 -9.81 20.24
N VAL A 99 -14.25 -9.99 18.95
CA VAL A 99 -14.31 -8.97 17.88
C VAL A 99 -15.55 -8.09 18.00
N ARG A 100 -16.74 -8.70 17.93
CA ARG A 100 -18.06 -8.03 17.93
C ARG A 100 -18.33 -7.12 19.14
N TYR A 101 -17.60 -7.30 20.25
CA TYR A 101 -17.81 -6.57 21.51
C TYR A 101 -16.65 -5.64 21.88
N THR A 102 -15.48 -5.80 21.26
CA THR A 102 -14.24 -5.11 21.65
C THR A 102 -13.54 -4.38 20.50
N ALA A 103 -13.75 -4.83 19.26
CA ALA A 103 -13.20 -4.17 18.08
C ALA A 103 -14.11 -3.01 17.66
N PHE A 104 -13.55 -2.02 16.96
CA PHE A 104 -14.31 -0.89 16.43
C PHE A 104 -14.95 -1.26 15.08
N PRO A 105 -16.30 -1.25 14.93
CA PRO A 105 -16.95 -1.64 13.69
C PRO A 105 -16.62 -0.67 12.55
N TRP A 106 -16.13 -1.19 11.41
CA TRP A 106 -15.65 -0.32 10.32
C TRP A 106 -16.76 0.58 9.73
N HIS A 107 -18.01 0.11 9.71
CA HIS A 107 -19.14 0.90 9.23
C HIS A 107 -19.39 2.17 10.06
N TRP A 108 -19.07 2.18 11.36
CA TRP A 108 -19.14 3.41 12.17
C TRP A 108 -18.17 4.48 11.69
N MET A 109 -17.00 4.11 11.11
CA MET A 109 -16.09 5.11 10.53
C MET A 109 -16.73 5.80 9.33
N VAL A 110 -17.31 5.01 8.42
CA VAL A 110 -18.01 5.52 7.24
C VAL A 110 -19.21 6.38 7.66
N GLU A 111 -19.94 5.98 8.70
CA GLU A 111 -21.14 6.67 9.18
C GLU A 111 -20.88 8.00 9.87
N GLU A 112 -19.84 8.12 10.72
CA GLU A 112 -19.49 9.42 11.33
C GLU A 112 -18.97 10.41 10.28
N LEU A 113 -18.27 9.93 9.26
CA LEU A 113 -17.69 10.78 8.21
C LEU A 113 -18.69 11.16 7.10
N ARG A 114 -19.81 10.42 6.94
CA ARG A 114 -20.77 10.60 5.82
C ARG A 114 -21.39 12.00 5.70
N LEU A 115 -21.43 12.75 6.80
CA LEU A 115 -22.06 14.07 6.87
C LEU A 115 -21.08 15.24 6.59
N ARG A 116 -19.79 14.94 6.40
CA ARG A 116 -18.80 15.95 6.01
C ARG A 116 -18.88 16.24 4.51
N ALA A 117 -18.58 17.48 4.12
CA ALA A 117 -18.60 17.87 2.71
C ALA A 117 -17.57 17.07 1.89
N PRO A 118 -17.86 16.68 0.63
CA PRO A 118 -16.91 15.99 -0.23
C PRO A 118 -15.55 16.69 -0.29
N GLY A 119 -14.46 15.93 -0.17
CA GLY A 119 -13.09 16.43 -0.18
C GLY A 119 -12.63 17.13 1.11
N SER A 120 -13.53 17.43 2.07
CA SER A 120 -13.17 18.02 3.38
C SER A 120 -12.60 17.03 4.39
N THR A 121 -12.41 15.77 3.97
CA THR A 121 -11.89 14.67 4.78
C THR A 121 -10.88 13.87 3.95
N THR A 122 -9.70 13.62 4.49
CA THR A 122 -8.65 12.78 3.89
C THR A 122 -8.26 11.67 4.87
N LEU A 123 -8.25 10.41 4.41
CA LEU A 123 -7.86 9.24 5.18
C LEU A 123 -6.57 8.65 4.59
N PHE A 124 -5.55 8.49 5.43
CA PHE A 124 -4.33 7.75 5.12
C PHE A 124 -4.32 6.43 5.90
N LEU A 125 -4.30 5.29 5.19
CA LEU A 125 -4.57 3.97 5.76
C LEU A 125 -3.36 3.01 5.62
N ASP A 126 -2.91 2.43 6.73
CA ASP A 126 -1.91 1.34 6.76
C ASP A 126 -2.50 0.15 7.54
N LEU A 127 -3.34 -0.61 6.85
CA LEU A 127 -4.18 -1.67 7.42
C LEU A 127 -3.58 -3.05 7.17
N HIS A 128 -3.77 -3.99 8.09
CA HIS A 128 -3.33 -5.39 7.95
C HIS A 128 -4.50 -6.33 8.21
N ALA A 129 -4.89 -7.14 7.24
CA ALA A 129 -6.07 -8.00 7.32
C ALA A 129 -5.76 -9.37 7.96
N ASP A 130 -6.69 -9.88 8.77
CA ASP A 130 -6.72 -11.31 9.07
C ASP A 130 -7.12 -12.14 7.83
N ALA A 131 -6.96 -13.46 7.90
CA ALA A 131 -7.24 -14.36 6.77
C ALA A 131 -8.74 -14.50 6.44
N GLU A 132 -9.66 -13.99 7.24
CA GLU A 132 -11.11 -13.98 6.96
C GLU A 132 -11.54 -12.67 6.32
N VAL A 133 -11.02 -11.53 6.79
CA VAL A 133 -11.13 -10.24 6.11
C VAL A 133 -10.49 -10.31 4.72
N TRP A 134 -9.28 -10.85 4.60
CA TRP A 134 -8.55 -10.91 3.32
C TRP A 134 -9.32 -11.65 2.23
N ARG A 135 -9.89 -12.82 2.57
CA ARG A 135 -10.75 -13.59 1.64
C ARG A 135 -12.07 -12.89 1.34
N GLN A 136 -12.57 -12.04 2.23
CA GLN A 136 -13.76 -11.23 1.97
C GLN A 136 -13.46 -10.05 1.04
N LEU A 137 -12.29 -9.39 1.19
CA LEU A 137 -11.90 -8.24 0.36
C LEU A 137 -11.79 -8.59 -1.13
N ALA A 138 -11.35 -9.81 -1.46
CA ALA A 138 -11.26 -10.30 -2.83
C ALA A 138 -12.61 -10.35 -3.60
N GLY A 139 -13.75 -10.37 -2.89
CA GLY A 139 -15.09 -10.33 -3.49
C GLY A 139 -15.96 -9.15 -3.04
N ARG A 140 -15.51 -8.35 -2.07
CA ARG A 140 -16.23 -7.18 -1.54
C ARG A 140 -15.23 -6.17 -0.96
N PRO A 141 -14.93 -5.06 -1.66
CA PRO A 141 -13.96 -4.07 -1.17
C PRO A 141 -14.39 -3.44 0.16
N LEU A 142 -13.42 -2.90 0.90
CA LEU A 142 -13.65 -2.20 2.16
C LEU A 142 -14.44 -0.90 1.87
N PRO A 143 -15.64 -0.70 2.43
CA PRO A 143 -16.43 0.49 2.12
C PRO A 143 -15.82 1.72 2.79
N VAL A 144 -15.46 2.73 2.00
CA VAL A 144 -14.80 3.96 2.48
C VAL A 144 -15.72 5.18 2.56
N GLY A 145 -16.84 5.15 1.82
CA GLY A 145 -17.76 6.29 1.69
C GLY A 145 -17.37 7.24 0.55
N PRO A 146 -18.34 7.99 -0.02
CA PRO A 146 -18.11 8.81 -1.22
C PRO A 146 -17.53 10.21 -0.94
N GLY A 147 -17.59 10.68 0.32
CA GLY A 147 -17.23 12.06 0.69
C GLY A 147 -15.78 12.26 1.17
N ALA A 148 -15.01 11.18 1.34
CA ALA A 148 -13.63 11.25 1.83
C ALA A 148 -12.63 10.87 0.72
N ASN A 149 -11.53 11.62 0.65
CA ASN A 149 -10.34 11.21 -0.08
C ASN A 149 -9.70 10.06 0.72
N VAL A 150 -9.31 8.97 0.09
CA VAL A 150 -8.72 7.81 0.78
C VAL A 150 -7.51 7.29 0.03
N TYR A 151 -6.38 7.22 0.73
CA TYR A 151 -5.12 6.74 0.20
C TYR A 151 -4.47 5.76 1.17
N GLY A 152 -3.86 4.69 0.67
CA GLY A 152 -3.19 3.73 1.54
C GLY A 152 -3.13 2.33 1.00
N ARG A 153 -3.05 1.38 1.93
CA ARG A 153 -2.98 -0.05 1.65
C ARG A 153 -3.71 -0.89 2.69
N ILE A 154 -4.12 -2.09 2.28
CA ILE A 154 -4.48 -3.20 3.15
C ILE A 154 -3.53 -4.35 2.83
N ALA A 155 -2.68 -4.72 3.79
CA ALA A 155 -1.75 -5.83 3.68
C ALA A 155 -2.43 -7.19 3.93
N PRO A 156 -1.96 -8.27 3.29
CA PRO A 156 -2.39 -9.64 3.58
C PRO A 156 -2.00 -10.08 4.99
N PRO A 157 -2.60 -11.16 5.52
CA PRO A 157 -2.15 -11.79 6.76
C PRO A 157 -0.68 -12.26 6.61
N PRO A 158 0.20 -11.99 7.59
CA PRO A 158 1.62 -12.36 7.50
C PRO A 158 1.81 -13.88 7.38
N SER A 159 2.66 -14.28 6.43
CA SER A 159 2.91 -15.69 6.08
C SER A 159 3.74 -16.47 7.10
N ARG A 160 4.22 -15.81 8.16
CA ARG A 160 4.98 -16.39 9.29
C ARG A 160 4.46 -15.80 10.60
N ARG A 161 4.77 -16.45 11.73
CA ARG A 161 4.51 -15.90 13.08
C ARG A 161 5.44 -14.72 13.38
N GLY A 162 5.09 -13.54 12.87
CA GLY A 162 5.77 -12.29 13.12
C GLY A 162 4.78 -11.13 13.10
N VAL A 163 5.05 -10.10 13.90
CA VAL A 163 4.29 -8.86 13.90
C VAL A 163 4.87 -7.95 12.81
N ALA A 164 4.04 -7.52 11.87
CA ALA A 164 4.46 -6.65 10.78
C ALA A 164 4.75 -5.22 11.27
N VAL A 165 5.52 -4.48 10.46
CA VAL A 165 5.77 -3.06 10.65
C VAL A 165 4.90 -2.27 9.68
N PRO A 166 4.22 -1.18 10.11
CA PRO A 166 3.51 -0.27 9.20
C PRO A 166 4.51 0.50 8.31
N GLN A 167 4.84 -0.05 7.15
CA GLN A 167 5.86 0.54 6.27
C GLN A 167 5.33 1.81 5.60
N TYR A 168 4.12 1.76 5.04
CA TYR A 168 3.46 2.86 4.35
C TYR A 168 3.40 4.10 5.25
N MET A 169 2.90 3.96 6.48
CA MET A 169 2.77 5.09 7.40
C MET A 169 4.13 5.63 7.86
N LYS A 170 5.16 4.79 8.00
CA LYS A 170 6.53 5.24 8.35
C LYS A 170 7.22 5.98 7.21
N ALA A 171 7.02 5.57 5.97
CA ALA A 171 7.53 6.31 4.81
C ALA A 171 6.76 7.63 4.59
N LEU A 172 5.43 7.64 4.77
CA LEU A 172 4.61 8.84 4.75
C LEU A 172 5.11 9.86 5.78
N ALA A 173 5.27 9.43 7.04
CA ALA A 173 5.82 10.26 8.11
C ALA A 173 7.30 10.65 7.87
N THR A 174 8.02 9.99 6.96
CA THR A 174 9.37 10.37 6.52
C THR A 174 9.35 11.44 5.44
N ILE A 175 8.40 11.39 4.50
CA ILE A 175 8.18 12.45 3.50
C ILE A 175 7.71 13.72 4.19
N LEU A 176 6.68 13.65 5.04
CA LEU A 176 6.15 14.82 5.74
C LEU A 176 7.17 15.48 6.69
N ARG A 177 8.14 14.73 7.24
CA ARG A 177 9.26 15.30 8.02
C ARG A 177 10.19 16.22 7.23
N SER A 178 10.12 16.23 5.89
CA SER A 178 10.82 17.23 5.05
C SER A 178 10.10 18.59 5.01
N GLY A 179 8.91 18.73 5.61
CA GLY A 179 8.11 19.95 5.61
C GLY A 179 7.31 20.21 4.33
N GLN A 180 7.44 19.35 3.31
CA GLN A 180 6.72 19.49 2.05
C GLN A 180 5.19 19.33 2.23
N ARG A 181 4.43 20.28 1.68
CA ARG A 181 2.96 20.26 1.63
C ARG A 181 2.49 19.80 0.25
N LEU A 182 2.60 18.49 0.01
CA LEU A 182 2.17 17.85 -1.24
C LEU A 182 0.64 17.67 -1.28
N LEU A 183 0.08 17.50 -2.48
CA LEU A 183 -1.28 17.01 -2.63
C LEU A 183 -1.39 15.57 -2.09
N PRO A 184 -2.51 15.16 -1.46
CA PRO A 184 -2.63 13.83 -0.86
C PRO A 184 -2.39 12.64 -1.80
N SER A 185 -2.78 12.74 -3.08
CA SER A 185 -2.50 11.76 -4.14
C SER A 185 -1.01 11.67 -4.47
N VAL A 186 -0.35 12.80 -4.72
CA VAL A 186 1.10 12.88 -4.97
C VAL A 186 1.92 12.38 -3.77
N LEU A 187 1.45 12.64 -2.54
CA LEU A 187 2.04 12.07 -1.33
C LEU A 187 1.90 10.54 -1.30
N HIS A 188 0.73 10.01 -1.64
CA HIS A 188 0.48 8.57 -1.72
C HIS A 188 1.40 7.88 -2.73
N GLU A 189 1.52 8.42 -3.94
CA GLU A 189 2.45 7.94 -4.99
C GLU A 189 3.90 7.90 -4.49
N GLN A 190 4.38 9.00 -3.87
CA GLN A 190 5.72 9.05 -3.30
C GLN A 190 5.96 8.09 -2.13
N VAL A 191 4.90 7.65 -1.43
CA VAL A 191 4.98 6.58 -0.41
C VAL A 191 5.06 5.21 -1.08
N LEU A 192 4.22 4.93 -2.08
CA LEU A 192 4.19 3.66 -2.79
C LEU A 192 5.55 3.33 -3.43
N LEU A 193 6.22 4.33 -4.01
CA LEU A 193 7.59 4.23 -4.54
C LEU A 193 8.65 3.82 -3.49
N ARG A 194 8.32 3.83 -2.20
CA ARG A 194 9.22 3.52 -1.08
C ARG A 194 8.82 2.29 -0.26
N THR A 195 7.61 1.75 -0.42
CA THR A 195 7.05 0.75 0.52
C THR A 195 6.22 -0.39 -0.08
N THR A 196 6.02 -0.45 -1.40
CA THR A 196 5.06 -1.42 -1.97
C THR A 196 5.61 -2.85 -1.91
N GLU A 197 5.05 -3.70 -1.04
CA GLU A 197 5.29 -5.15 -1.05
C GLU A 197 4.26 -5.88 -1.92
N TYR A 198 4.67 -7.02 -2.48
CA TYR A 198 3.81 -7.82 -3.37
C TYR A 198 2.63 -8.46 -2.63
N GLY A 199 1.42 -8.08 -3.03
CA GLY A 199 0.16 -8.67 -2.57
C GLY A 199 -0.75 -7.72 -1.77
N ASP A 200 -0.32 -6.48 -1.49
CA ASP A 200 -1.17 -5.48 -0.82
C ASP A 200 -2.33 -5.02 -1.72
N ILE A 201 -3.52 -4.80 -1.13
CA ILE A 201 -4.61 -4.09 -1.79
C ILE A 201 -4.36 -2.59 -1.61
N LEU A 202 -4.05 -1.90 -2.70
CA LEU A 202 -3.88 -0.45 -2.69
C LEU A 202 -5.24 0.26 -2.64
N LEU A 203 -5.29 1.39 -1.95
CA LEU A 203 -6.45 2.26 -1.85
C LEU A 203 -6.07 3.64 -2.38
N ALA A 204 -6.76 4.10 -3.41
CA ALA A 204 -6.65 5.46 -3.95
C ALA A 204 -8.05 5.89 -4.44
N GLN A 205 -8.62 6.91 -3.80
CA GLN A 205 -9.93 7.48 -4.14
C GLN A 205 -9.93 8.97 -3.81
N ASP A 206 -10.20 9.82 -4.79
CA ASP A 206 -10.54 11.23 -4.54
C ASP A 206 -12.05 11.39 -4.38
N ALA A 207 -12.50 12.17 -3.40
CA ALA A 207 -13.91 12.53 -3.26
C ALA A 207 -14.27 13.62 -4.26
N GLY A 208 -15.03 13.26 -5.29
CA GLY A 208 -15.41 14.15 -6.38
C GLY A 208 -16.03 15.47 -5.90
N ALA A 209 -15.57 16.58 -6.48
CA ALA A 209 -16.06 17.91 -6.13
C ALA A 209 -17.56 18.08 -6.50
N PRO A 210 -18.35 18.79 -5.67
CA PRO A 210 -19.77 19.04 -5.96
C PRO A 210 -19.92 20.08 -7.09
N GLY A 211 -19.84 19.64 -8.34
CA GLY A 211 -19.71 20.55 -9.50
C GLY A 211 -20.10 19.97 -10.86
N GLY A 212 -21.07 19.05 -10.93
CA GLY A 212 -21.56 18.50 -12.20
C GLY A 212 -23.00 17.99 -12.10
N GLY A 213 -23.94 18.69 -12.76
CA GLY A 213 -25.34 18.26 -12.85
C GLY A 213 -25.54 17.09 -13.82
N PRO A 214 -26.64 16.32 -13.71
CA PRO A 214 -26.87 15.15 -14.54
C PRO A 214 -27.16 15.54 -16.00
N ARG A 215 -26.15 15.46 -16.87
CA ARG A 215 -26.36 15.48 -18.32
C ARG A 215 -26.48 14.04 -18.86
N GLY A 216 -27.59 13.40 -18.52
CA GLY A 216 -27.96 12.13 -19.15
C GLY A 216 -28.57 12.36 -20.53
N GLU A 217 -28.07 11.66 -21.54
CA GLU A 217 -28.93 11.00 -22.52
C GLU A 217 -28.51 9.51 -22.61
N PRO A 218 -29.44 8.58 -22.86
CA PRO A 218 -29.19 7.15 -22.62
C PRO A 218 -28.88 6.36 -23.90
N VAL A 219 -27.99 5.37 -23.78
CA VAL A 219 -27.96 4.19 -24.65
C VAL A 219 -28.42 3.00 -23.82
N ALA A 220 -29.60 2.46 -24.13
CA ALA A 220 -30.30 1.51 -23.26
C ALA A 220 -30.36 0.08 -23.82
N VAL A 221 -29.82 -0.86 -23.05
CA VAL A 221 -30.19 -2.30 -22.94
C VAL A 221 -29.83 -2.64 -21.47
N VAL A 222 -30.57 -3.40 -20.65
CA VAL A 222 -31.31 -4.66 -20.79
C VAL A 222 -32.52 -4.65 -19.82
N PRO A 223 -33.67 -5.31 -20.11
CA PRO A 223 -34.87 -5.24 -19.26
C PRO A 223 -34.80 -6.00 -17.92
N GLU A 224 -35.50 -5.45 -16.91
CA GLU A 224 -35.88 -6.09 -15.64
C GLU A 224 -37.18 -6.91 -15.80
N PRO A 225 -37.44 -7.98 -15.02
CA PRO A 225 -38.22 -7.87 -13.76
C PRO A 225 -37.75 -8.85 -12.63
N ALA A 226 -38.17 -8.82 -11.35
CA ALA A 226 -38.87 -7.84 -10.48
C ALA A 226 -38.87 -8.37 -9.00
N VAL A 227 -39.67 -7.74 -8.11
CA VAL A 227 -40.21 -8.23 -6.80
C VAL A 227 -39.51 -7.82 -5.48
N VAL A 228 -39.92 -6.64 -4.97
CA VAL A 228 -40.53 -6.36 -3.63
C VAL A 228 -40.02 -7.10 -2.35
N LEU A 229 -39.33 -6.33 -1.47
CA LEU A 229 -39.59 -6.01 -0.03
C LEU A 229 -40.43 -6.97 0.90
N PRO A 230 -40.36 -6.88 2.26
CA PRO A 230 -39.34 -6.39 3.21
C PRO A 230 -39.15 -7.42 4.41
N GLU A 231 -38.90 -7.21 5.73
CA GLU A 231 -38.51 -6.10 6.65
C GLU A 231 -37.96 -6.64 8.03
N GLN A 232 -37.69 -5.74 9.01
CA GLN A 232 -37.58 -5.81 10.50
C GLN A 232 -37.11 -7.07 11.28
N ALA A 233 -36.23 -6.85 12.28
CA ALA A 233 -36.62 -6.86 13.73
C ALA A 233 -35.46 -6.56 14.73
N THR A 234 -35.79 -5.76 15.75
CA THR A 234 -35.02 -5.44 17.00
C THR A 234 -35.07 -6.66 17.98
N VAL A 235 -34.31 -6.83 19.09
CA VAL A 235 -34.15 -6.01 20.32
C VAL A 235 -32.98 -6.44 21.26
N LEU A 236 -32.43 -5.44 21.98
CA LEU A 236 -32.03 -5.37 23.42
C LEU A 236 -31.13 -6.41 24.16
N SER A 237 -30.04 -5.86 24.71
CA SER A 237 -29.60 -5.85 26.14
C SER A 237 -29.38 -7.12 26.98
N GLY A 238 -28.22 -7.13 27.68
CA GLY A 238 -27.94 -7.94 28.87
C GLY A 238 -26.65 -7.45 29.56
N GLN A 239 -26.75 -6.97 30.81
CA GLN A 239 -25.68 -6.21 31.48
C GLN A 239 -24.79 -7.03 32.44
N VAL A 240 -23.48 -6.70 32.41
CA VAL A 240 -22.58 -6.44 33.57
C VAL A 240 -22.32 -7.53 34.61
N ILE A 241 -21.02 -7.71 34.92
CA ILE A 241 -20.44 -7.67 36.28
C ILE A 241 -18.99 -7.15 36.15
N VAL A 242 -18.55 -6.31 37.11
CA VAL A 242 -17.19 -5.74 37.20
C VAL A 242 -16.75 -5.77 38.66
N LEU A 243 -15.49 -6.12 38.93
CA LEU A 243 -14.74 -5.92 40.19
C LEU A 243 -13.23 -5.80 39.81
N PRO A 244 -12.30 -5.33 40.68
CA PRO A 244 -11.45 -4.20 40.29
C PRO A 244 -9.92 -4.38 40.44
N GLU A 245 -9.15 -3.47 39.85
CA GLU A 245 -7.74 -3.21 40.19
C GLU A 245 -7.63 -2.50 41.55
N PRO A 246 -6.51 -2.64 42.29
CA PRO A 246 -5.45 -1.60 42.27
C PRO A 246 -4.03 -2.14 42.62
N PRO A 247 -2.96 -1.32 42.84
CA PRO A 247 -2.64 0.04 42.34
C PRO A 247 -1.22 0.14 41.66
N ALA A 248 -0.84 1.36 41.25
CA ALA A 248 0.43 1.72 40.56
C ALA A 248 1.72 1.82 41.44
N GLY A 249 2.90 1.97 40.81
CA GLY A 249 4.22 1.78 41.48
C GLY A 249 5.49 2.54 41.03
N VAL A 250 5.42 3.74 40.42
CA VAL A 250 6.52 4.77 40.42
C VAL A 250 7.83 4.41 39.61
N PRO A 251 8.96 5.19 39.54
CA PRO A 251 9.26 5.98 38.31
C PRO A 251 10.69 5.96 37.69
N LYS A 252 10.79 6.60 36.50
CA LYS A 252 11.89 7.46 35.96
C LYS A 252 13.36 6.97 35.91
N ALA A 253 13.96 7.17 34.72
CA ALA A 253 15.34 7.64 34.57
C ALA A 253 15.40 8.80 33.54
N ARG A 254 16.43 9.66 33.64
CA ARG A 254 16.73 10.76 32.71
C ARG A 254 18.23 10.79 32.41
N THR A 255 18.58 10.85 31.13
CA THR A 255 19.88 11.28 30.56
C THR A 255 19.63 11.66 29.09
N GLY A 256 20.39 12.53 28.44
CA GLY A 256 21.48 13.40 28.88
C GLY A 256 22.11 14.04 27.63
N ALA A 257 22.28 15.36 27.58
CA ALA A 257 22.69 16.05 26.35
C ALA A 257 24.20 16.35 26.30
N ALA A 258 24.78 16.33 25.10
CA ALA A 258 26.10 16.85 24.75
C ALA A 258 26.08 17.45 23.32
N LYS A 259 27.02 18.34 22.99
CA LYS A 259 27.01 19.17 21.76
C LYS A 259 28.47 19.50 21.31
N ALA A 260 28.60 20.16 20.15
CA ALA A 260 29.83 20.68 19.49
C ALA A 260 30.70 19.63 18.75
N GLY A 261 31.45 19.95 17.68
CA GLY A 261 31.57 21.19 16.86
C GLY A 261 31.29 20.89 15.36
N GLU A 262 31.03 21.85 14.45
CA GLU A 262 31.92 22.92 13.90
C GLU A 262 33.07 22.36 13.03
N ALA A 263 33.34 22.85 11.80
CA ALA A 263 32.65 23.85 10.95
C ALA A 263 33.12 23.77 9.45
N GLU A 264 32.40 24.45 8.53
CA GLU A 264 32.89 25.09 7.26
C GLU A 264 33.53 24.21 6.14
N ASP A 265 33.55 24.57 4.84
CA ASP A 265 32.83 25.57 4.01
C ASP A 265 32.94 25.18 2.50
N GLY A 266 32.17 25.81 1.61
CA GLY A 266 32.48 25.96 0.17
C GLY A 266 31.61 25.16 -0.82
N GLY A 267 31.14 25.81 -1.89
CA GLY A 267 30.55 25.13 -3.07
C GLY A 267 29.25 25.69 -3.67
N ALA A 268 28.79 26.88 -3.26
CA ALA A 268 27.48 27.42 -3.68
C ALA A 268 27.52 28.26 -4.97
N GLU A 269 28.17 27.79 -6.05
CA GLU A 269 28.35 28.60 -7.28
C GLU A 269 28.28 27.81 -8.61
N SER A 270 27.74 26.57 -8.60
CA SER A 270 27.76 25.66 -9.76
C SER A 270 26.38 25.11 -10.17
N ARG A 271 25.28 25.84 -9.92
CA ARG A 271 23.90 25.33 -10.11
C ARG A 271 22.95 26.17 -10.99
N GLU A 272 23.40 27.32 -11.50
CA GLU A 272 22.53 28.24 -12.27
C GLU A 272 22.88 28.33 -13.77
N ALA A 273 23.77 27.45 -14.27
CA ALA A 273 24.25 27.46 -15.66
C ALA A 273 23.69 26.32 -16.55
N GLU A 274 22.88 25.40 -16.01
CA GLU A 274 22.28 24.26 -16.73
C GLU A 274 20.75 24.38 -16.88
N ALA A 275 20.21 25.58 -16.62
CA ALA A 275 18.77 25.88 -16.60
C ALA A 275 18.27 26.60 -17.87
N ALA A 276 18.78 26.24 -19.05
CA ALA A 276 18.34 26.79 -20.33
C ALA A 276 18.66 25.86 -21.52
N GLY A 277 17.71 25.02 -21.96
CA GLY A 277 18.02 24.18 -23.14
C GLY A 277 17.00 23.19 -23.72
N ALA A 278 15.89 22.82 -23.08
CA ALA A 278 14.81 22.05 -23.74
C ALA A 278 13.51 22.01 -22.93
N GLU A 279 12.36 22.15 -23.61
CA GLU A 279 11.11 21.56 -23.14
C GLU A 279 11.16 20.06 -23.46
N VAL A 280 11.32 19.21 -22.45
CA VAL A 280 11.27 17.75 -22.58
C VAL A 280 10.00 17.27 -21.90
N ASP A 281 9.05 16.75 -22.69
CA ASP A 281 7.93 15.97 -22.17
C ASP A 281 8.47 14.88 -21.24
N ASP A 282 7.96 14.79 -20.00
CA ASP A 282 8.36 13.74 -19.08
C ASP A 282 8.12 12.37 -19.75
N PRO A 283 9.17 11.57 -19.99
CA PRO A 283 9.02 10.30 -20.70
C PRO A 283 8.16 9.31 -19.91
N HIS A 284 8.13 9.42 -18.57
CA HIS A 284 7.25 8.60 -17.73
C HIS A 284 5.79 9.05 -17.83
N LEU A 285 5.51 10.36 -17.90
CA LEU A 285 4.16 10.88 -18.15
C LEU A 285 3.62 10.41 -19.51
N ALA A 286 4.40 10.54 -20.60
CA ALA A 286 4.00 10.11 -21.93
C ALA A 286 3.69 8.60 -22.00
N ILE A 287 4.53 7.77 -21.36
CA ILE A 287 4.32 6.32 -21.21
C ILE A 287 3.06 6.04 -20.37
N THR A 288 2.86 6.77 -19.27
CA THR A 288 1.71 6.57 -18.36
C THR A 288 0.39 6.90 -19.05
N THR A 289 0.31 8.00 -19.79
CA THR A 289 -0.87 8.34 -20.61
C THR A 289 -1.16 7.24 -21.63
N ALA A 290 -0.16 6.75 -22.36
CA ALA A 290 -0.33 5.64 -23.29
C ALA A 290 -0.79 4.33 -22.59
N VAL A 291 -0.39 4.08 -21.33
CA VAL A 291 -0.90 2.93 -20.55
C VAL A 291 -2.35 3.12 -20.12
N GLN A 292 -2.74 4.31 -19.64
CA GLN A 292 -4.12 4.62 -19.23
C GLN A 292 -5.10 4.52 -20.42
N ASP A 293 -4.67 4.92 -21.62
CA ASP A 293 -5.44 4.78 -22.86
C ASP A 293 -5.50 3.33 -23.40
N GLY A 294 -4.87 2.35 -22.74
CA GLY A 294 -4.74 0.97 -23.23
C GLY A 294 -3.77 0.79 -24.40
N ARG A 295 -3.03 1.84 -24.79
CA ARG A 295 -2.07 1.88 -25.91
C ARG A 295 -0.72 1.25 -25.53
N HIS A 296 -0.74 0.08 -24.89
CA HIS A 296 0.45 -0.58 -24.31
C HIS A 296 1.58 -0.85 -25.32
N ALA A 297 1.26 -1.08 -26.59
CA ALA A 297 2.27 -1.27 -27.65
C ALA A 297 3.01 0.04 -28.00
N GLU A 298 2.33 1.18 -27.90
CA GLU A 298 2.93 2.51 -28.08
C GLU A 298 3.79 2.89 -26.87
N ALA A 299 3.31 2.55 -25.66
CA ALA A 299 4.08 2.68 -24.43
C ALA A 299 5.38 1.85 -24.45
N ASP A 300 5.35 0.58 -24.92
CA ASP A 300 6.55 -0.24 -25.09
C ASP A 300 7.50 0.35 -26.15
N ALA A 301 6.96 0.89 -27.25
CA ALA A 301 7.74 1.57 -28.29
C ALA A 301 8.34 2.91 -27.81
N LEU A 302 7.70 3.64 -26.89
CA LEU A 302 8.25 4.79 -26.19
C LEU A 302 9.42 4.37 -25.28
N ALA A 303 9.16 3.43 -24.37
CA ALA A 303 10.16 2.93 -23.43
C ALA A 303 11.38 2.30 -24.13
N ALA A 304 11.20 1.62 -25.27
CA ALA A 304 12.29 1.06 -26.08
C ALA A 304 13.21 2.12 -26.69
N ARG A 305 12.68 3.31 -27.05
CA ARG A 305 13.53 4.43 -27.51
C ARG A 305 14.39 4.99 -26.38
N TRP A 306 13.85 5.03 -25.16
CA TRP A 306 14.58 5.47 -23.98
C TRP A 306 15.58 4.41 -23.46
N GLU A 307 15.26 3.11 -23.53
CA GLU A 307 16.21 2.01 -23.33
C GLU A 307 17.43 2.17 -24.25
N GLU A 308 17.21 2.38 -25.55
CA GLU A 308 18.28 2.53 -26.53
C GLU A 308 18.99 3.90 -26.45
N ALA A 309 18.34 4.94 -25.94
CA ALA A 309 19.02 6.21 -25.61
C ALA A 309 19.97 6.03 -24.43
N ALA A 310 19.48 5.51 -23.30
CA ALA A 310 20.29 5.25 -22.11
C ALA A 310 21.44 4.26 -22.39
N ARG A 311 21.21 3.25 -23.26
CA ARG A 311 22.27 2.33 -23.73
C ARG A 311 23.40 3.04 -24.46
N ARG A 312 23.09 4.01 -25.32
CA ARG A 312 24.09 4.76 -26.11
C ARG A 312 24.81 5.83 -25.30
N GLU A 313 24.16 6.40 -24.29
CA GLU A 313 24.70 7.48 -23.45
C GLU A 313 25.50 6.95 -22.27
N PHE A 314 24.95 6.00 -21.51
CA PHE A 314 25.55 5.48 -20.28
C PHE A 314 26.19 4.09 -20.45
N GLY A 315 25.77 3.32 -21.45
CA GLY A 315 26.21 1.94 -21.69
C GLY A 315 25.20 0.88 -21.23
N ALA A 316 25.29 -0.32 -21.80
CA ALA A 316 24.42 -1.44 -21.44
C ALA A 316 24.70 -1.97 -20.01
N GLY A 317 23.65 -2.35 -19.27
CA GLY A 317 23.77 -2.83 -17.89
C GLY A 317 23.98 -1.74 -16.84
N THR A 318 23.97 -0.46 -17.23
CA THR A 318 23.91 0.67 -16.28
C THR A 318 22.53 0.77 -15.63
N ALA A 319 22.44 1.45 -14.48
CA ALA A 319 21.17 1.67 -13.79
C ALA A 319 20.13 2.38 -14.70
N GLN A 320 20.58 3.30 -15.53
CA GLN A 320 19.78 4.03 -16.51
C GLN A 320 19.21 3.12 -17.61
N GLU A 321 20.03 2.22 -18.18
CA GLU A 321 19.57 1.26 -19.19
C GLU A 321 18.64 0.19 -18.60
N LEU A 322 18.94 -0.26 -17.38
CA LEU A 322 18.17 -1.27 -16.68
C LEU A 322 16.81 -0.74 -16.20
N HIS A 323 16.72 0.51 -15.75
CA HIS A 323 15.46 1.17 -15.39
C HIS A 323 14.44 1.12 -16.53
N TRP A 324 14.86 1.46 -17.76
CA TRP A 324 13.98 1.37 -18.92
C TRP A 324 13.60 -0.08 -19.28
N ARG A 325 14.49 -1.06 -19.05
CA ARG A 325 14.16 -2.49 -19.20
C ARG A 325 13.16 -2.98 -18.16
N GLU A 326 13.22 -2.48 -16.93
CA GLU A 326 12.23 -2.76 -15.88
C GLU A 326 10.86 -2.20 -16.27
N VAL A 327 10.80 -0.93 -16.71
CA VAL A 327 9.57 -0.32 -17.25
C VAL A 327 8.98 -1.17 -18.38
N ARG A 328 9.80 -1.63 -19.33
CA ARG A 328 9.34 -2.50 -20.43
C ARG A 328 8.88 -3.88 -19.99
N ALA A 329 9.46 -4.44 -18.93
CA ALA A 329 9.00 -5.69 -18.35
C ALA A 329 7.60 -5.56 -17.75
N ASP A 330 7.29 -4.43 -17.09
CA ASP A 330 5.95 -4.16 -16.55
C ASP A 330 4.95 -3.75 -17.64
N LEU A 331 5.37 -3.04 -18.68
CA LEU A 331 4.55 -2.78 -19.88
C LEU A 331 4.15 -4.08 -20.61
N ALA A 332 5.05 -5.08 -20.65
CA ALA A 332 4.73 -6.40 -21.17
C ALA A 332 3.67 -7.13 -20.31
N MET A 333 3.68 -6.95 -18.99
CA MET A 333 2.64 -7.46 -18.08
C MET A 333 1.29 -6.76 -18.35
N PHE A 334 1.26 -5.42 -18.47
CA PHE A 334 0.02 -4.70 -18.81
C PHE A 334 -0.56 -5.11 -20.17
N ALA A 335 0.30 -5.44 -21.14
CA ALA A 335 -0.11 -6.00 -22.43
C ALA A 335 -0.52 -7.50 -22.38
N GLY A 336 -0.51 -8.14 -21.22
CA GLY A 336 -0.85 -9.56 -21.04
C GLY A 336 0.24 -10.57 -21.47
N ASP A 337 1.41 -10.10 -21.89
CA ASP A 337 2.54 -10.94 -22.31
C ASP A 337 3.46 -11.27 -21.12
N ALA A 338 2.95 -12.12 -20.22
CA ALA A 338 3.69 -12.63 -19.06
C ALA A 338 4.98 -13.36 -19.46
N ALA A 339 5.07 -13.94 -20.66
CA ALA A 339 6.27 -14.62 -21.15
C ALA A 339 7.38 -13.62 -21.52
N ARG A 340 7.04 -12.49 -22.17
CA ARG A 340 7.96 -11.38 -22.43
C ARG A 340 8.35 -10.70 -21.12
N SER A 341 7.40 -10.43 -20.22
CA SER A 341 7.67 -9.83 -18.91
C SER A 341 8.65 -10.69 -18.09
N CYS A 342 8.40 -12.00 -17.99
CA CYS A 342 9.30 -12.96 -17.37
C CYS A 342 10.71 -12.95 -17.99
N GLY A 343 10.80 -12.97 -19.33
CA GLY A 343 12.06 -12.95 -20.05
C GLY A 343 12.89 -11.68 -19.81
N THR A 344 12.24 -10.51 -19.80
CA THR A 344 12.91 -9.23 -19.53
C THR A 344 13.34 -9.12 -18.07
N TRP A 345 12.51 -9.54 -17.11
CA TRP A 345 12.86 -9.57 -15.69
C TRP A 345 14.06 -10.49 -15.39
N MET A 346 14.18 -11.64 -16.06
CA MET A 346 15.41 -12.46 -15.99
C MET A 346 16.62 -11.73 -16.57
N GLY A 347 16.48 -11.07 -17.73
CA GLY A 347 17.55 -10.31 -18.37
C GLY A 347 18.09 -9.15 -17.51
N VAL A 348 17.21 -8.46 -16.78
CA VAL A 348 17.61 -7.41 -15.81
C VAL A 348 18.43 -8.01 -14.67
N ALA A 349 18.01 -9.14 -14.09
CA ALA A 349 18.77 -9.82 -13.03
C ALA A 349 20.12 -10.35 -13.52
N GLU A 350 20.15 -10.96 -14.71
CA GLU A 350 21.37 -11.44 -15.37
C GLU A 350 22.37 -10.30 -15.62
N ALA A 351 21.89 -9.14 -16.09
CA ALA A 351 22.72 -7.96 -16.33
C ALA A 351 23.24 -7.31 -15.03
N ARG A 352 22.42 -7.23 -13.97
CA ARG A 352 22.86 -6.77 -12.63
C ARG A 352 23.98 -7.64 -12.07
N LEU A 353 23.86 -8.95 -12.19
CA LEU A 353 24.90 -9.90 -11.80
C LEU A 353 26.16 -9.79 -12.67
N ALA A 354 26.01 -9.53 -13.98
CA ALA A 354 27.15 -9.28 -14.88
C ALA A 354 27.89 -7.97 -14.57
N ALA A 355 27.17 -6.96 -14.06
CA ALA A 355 27.73 -5.71 -13.54
C ALA A 355 28.38 -5.86 -12.14
N GLY A 356 28.43 -7.07 -11.58
CA GLY A 356 29.12 -7.36 -10.32
C GLY A 356 28.31 -7.10 -9.05
N GLN A 357 26.99 -6.92 -9.13
CA GLN A 357 26.13 -6.83 -7.94
C GLN A 357 26.06 -8.18 -7.22
N ASP A 358 25.99 -8.16 -5.88
CA ASP A 358 25.95 -9.38 -5.06
C ASP A 358 24.63 -10.16 -5.26
N VAL A 359 24.68 -11.48 -5.12
CA VAL A 359 23.49 -12.36 -5.24
C VAL A 359 22.44 -12.14 -4.15
N ARG A 360 22.73 -11.35 -3.12
CA ARG A 360 21.83 -10.90 -2.05
C ARG A 360 21.43 -9.42 -2.16
N ASP A 361 21.86 -8.73 -3.22
CA ASP A 361 21.45 -7.35 -3.47
C ASP A 361 19.92 -7.29 -3.67
N PRO A 362 19.19 -6.41 -2.95
CA PRO A 362 17.74 -6.31 -3.08
C PRO A 362 17.23 -6.07 -4.51
N ALA A 363 17.97 -5.37 -5.37
CA ALA A 363 17.60 -5.11 -6.76
C ALA A 363 17.83 -6.33 -7.67
N VAL A 364 18.76 -7.22 -7.31
CA VAL A 364 18.92 -8.55 -7.92
C VAL A 364 17.81 -9.47 -7.44
N GLU A 365 17.60 -9.59 -6.12
CA GLU A 365 16.55 -10.43 -5.53
C GLU A 365 15.16 -10.07 -6.09
N ALA A 366 14.82 -8.77 -6.14
CA ALA A 366 13.53 -8.29 -6.65
C ALA A 366 13.31 -8.62 -8.15
N ALA A 367 14.33 -8.52 -8.98
CA ALA A 367 14.21 -8.86 -10.41
C ALA A 367 13.94 -10.36 -10.62
N VAL A 368 14.58 -11.24 -9.83
CA VAL A 368 14.32 -12.70 -9.88
C VAL A 368 12.97 -13.06 -9.23
N ASP A 369 12.51 -12.33 -8.23
CA ASP A 369 11.17 -12.44 -7.66
C ASP A 369 10.08 -12.08 -8.69
N ARG A 370 10.25 -10.98 -9.44
CA ARG A 370 9.35 -10.59 -10.53
C ARG A 370 9.36 -11.57 -11.70
N ALA A 371 10.53 -12.02 -12.13
CA ALA A 371 10.66 -13.06 -13.16
C ALA A 371 9.89 -14.35 -12.79
N HIS A 372 9.96 -14.77 -11.53
CA HIS A 372 9.24 -15.93 -11.00
C HIS A 372 7.72 -15.69 -10.98
N HIS A 373 7.27 -14.52 -10.51
CA HIS A 373 5.85 -14.19 -10.48
C HIS A 373 5.21 -14.16 -11.88
N GLN A 374 5.92 -13.61 -12.88
CA GLN A 374 5.47 -13.59 -14.28
C GLN A 374 5.52 -14.99 -14.91
N TRP A 375 6.53 -15.81 -14.57
CA TRP A 375 6.61 -17.19 -15.05
C TRP A 375 5.38 -18.02 -14.68
N GLY A 376 4.86 -17.87 -13.46
CA GLY A 376 3.65 -18.55 -12.98
C GLY A 376 2.34 -18.10 -13.64
N GLN A 377 2.38 -17.10 -14.53
CA GLN A 377 1.22 -16.58 -15.29
C GLN A 377 1.30 -16.96 -16.79
N ILE A 378 2.31 -17.71 -17.21
CA ILE A 378 2.46 -18.13 -18.62
C ILE A 378 1.53 -19.30 -18.92
N GLY A 379 0.42 -19.02 -19.62
CA GLY A 379 -0.57 -20.04 -20.02
C GLY A 379 -0.11 -21.00 -21.12
N ASP A 380 0.99 -20.71 -21.84
CA ASP A 380 1.60 -21.62 -22.82
C ASP A 380 2.57 -22.60 -22.11
N PRO A 381 2.27 -23.92 -22.08
CA PRO A 381 3.09 -24.91 -21.39
C PRO A 381 4.48 -25.07 -22.00
N ARG A 382 4.65 -24.85 -23.31
CA ARG A 382 5.95 -24.89 -23.98
C ARG A 382 6.77 -23.69 -23.56
N ARG A 383 6.21 -22.48 -23.64
CA ARG A 383 6.92 -21.25 -23.30
C ARG A 383 7.25 -21.16 -21.82
N ALA A 384 6.37 -21.67 -20.95
CA ALA A 384 6.65 -21.89 -19.53
C ALA A 384 7.80 -22.88 -19.34
N GLY A 385 7.84 -24.00 -20.08
CA GLY A 385 8.96 -24.94 -20.05
C GLY A 385 10.31 -24.33 -20.45
N GLU A 386 10.34 -23.56 -21.54
CA GLU A 386 11.54 -22.86 -22.04
C GLU A 386 12.08 -21.84 -21.02
N LEU A 387 11.23 -20.96 -20.49
CA LEU A 387 11.64 -19.89 -19.56
C LEU A 387 11.91 -20.42 -18.14
N GLY A 388 11.20 -21.47 -17.72
CA GLY A 388 11.36 -22.06 -16.39
C GLY A 388 12.72 -22.71 -16.19
N LEU A 389 13.31 -23.29 -17.25
CA LEU A 389 14.68 -23.81 -17.22
C LEU A 389 15.70 -22.72 -16.85
N ARG A 390 15.62 -21.55 -17.48
CA ARG A 390 16.46 -20.38 -17.14
C ARG A 390 16.18 -19.90 -15.73
N LEU A 391 14.92 -19.83 -15.32
CA LEU A 391 14.52 -19.41 -13.98
C LEU A 391 15.07 -20.35 -12.89
N VAL A 392 15.18 -21.67 -13.14
CA VAL A 392 15.83 -22.62 -12.22
C VAL A 392 17.33 -22.33 -12.06
N GLU A 393 18.04 -22.01 -13.14
CA GLU A 393 19.46 -21.64 -13.06
C GLU A 393 19.63 -20.33 -12.25
N LEU A 394 18.86 -19.30 -12.63
CA LEU A 394 18.88 -18.00 -11.99
C LEU A 394 18.51 -18.08 -10.49
N ARG A 395 17.51 -18.89 -10.11
CA ARG A 395 17.16 -19.19 -8.71
C ARG A 395 18.13 -20.09 -7.98
N SER A 396 18.98 -20.85 -8.68
CA SER A 396 20.07 -21.60 -8.06
C SER A 396 21.24 -20.69 -7.69
N ARG A 397 21.39 -19.55 -8.39
CA ARG A 397 22.37 -18.49 -8.10
C ARG A 397 21.82 -17.46 -7.10
N VAL A 398 20.55 -17.09 -7.23
CA VAL A 398 19.81 -16.10 -6.42
C VAL A 398 18.63 -16.82 -5.71
N PRO A 399 18.89 -17.57 -4.61
CA PRO A 399 17.84 -18.30 -3.91
C PRO A 399 16.83 -17.39 -3.22
N GLY A 400 17.23 -16.16 -2.89
CA GLY A 400 16.42 -15.18 -2.16
C GLY A 400 16.29 -15.48 -0.66
N ARG A 401 15.72 -14.54 0.09
CA ARG A 401 15.46 -14.65 1.55
C ARG A 401 14.31 -15.61 1.92
N ARG A 402 13.63 -16.19 0.92
CA ARG A 402 12.43 -17.04 1.07
C ARG A 402 12.74 -18.46 0.59
N GLU A 403 13.02 -19.35 1.54
CA GLU A 403 13.22 -20.78 1.28
C GLU A 403 12.06 -21.37 0.47
N GLY A 404 12.37 -22.26 -0.48
CA GLY A 404 11.37 -22.96 -1.30
C GLY A 404 11.11 -22.38 -2.69
N ALA A 405 11.53 -21.15 -3.01
CA ALA A 405 11.30 -20.57 -4.35
C ALA A 405 11.87 -21.44 -5.48
N LEU A 406 13.10 -21.95 -5.31
CA LEU A 406 13.74 -22.88 -6.26
C LEU A 406 13.05 -24.25 -6.33
N HIS A 407 12.43 -24.71 -5.22
CA HIS A 407 11.64 -25.95 -5.21
C HIS A 407 10.36 -25.80 -6.03
N HIS A 408 9.65 -24.67 -5.86
CA HIS A 408 8.42 -24.36 -6.60
C HIS A 408 8.61 -24.42 -8.13
N VAL A 409 9.64 -23.75 -8.67
CA VAL A 409 9.93 -23.78 -10.12
C VAL A 409 10.28 -25.20 -10.60
N ARG A 410 11.06 -25.95 -9.82
CA ARG A 410 11.42 -27.35 -10.15
C ARG A 410 10.22 -28.29 -10.15
N GLN A 411 9.31 -28.15 -9.17
CA GLN A 411 8.08 -28.93 -9.08
C GLN A 411 7.16 -28.62 -10.27
N HIS A 412 6.88 -27.34 -10.52
CA HIS A 412 5.95 -26.96 -11.58
C HIS A 412 6.50 -27.28 -12.99
N LEU A 413 7.82 -27.25 -13.19
CA LEU A 413 8.44 -27.81 -14.40
C LEU A 413 8.24 -29.33 -14.55
N ALA A 414 8.22 -30.09 -13.46
CA ALA A 414 7.95 -31.52 -13.50
C ALA A 414 6.47 -31.81 -13.82
N GLU A 415 5.55 -31.00 -13.29
CA GLU A 415 4.12 -31.02 -13.63
C GLU A 415 3.89 -30.72 -15.13
N LEU A 416 4.46 -29.61 -15.63
CA LEU A 416 4.39 -29.21 -17.05
C LEU A 416 4.96 -30.29 -18.00
N ARG A 417 6.10 -30.91 -17.64
CA ARG A 417 6.68 -32.01 -18.41
C ARG A 417 5.80 -33.26 -18.40
N SER A 418 5.21 -33.60 -17.26
CA SER A 418 4.32 -34.76 -17.13
C SER A 418 3.05 -34.58 -17.96
N ALA A 419 2.47 -33.37 -17.97
CA ALA A 419 1.34 -33.03 -18.82
C ALA A 419 1.67 -33.09 -20.33
N GLN A 420 2.92 -32.84 -20.72
CA GLN A 420 3.41 -32.99 -22.10
C GLN A 420 3.79 -34.44 -22.48
N HIS A 421 3.74 -35.39 -21.54
CA HIS A 421 4.18 -36.78 -21.76
C HIS A 421 3.07 -37.83 -21.59
N VAL A 422 1.81 -37.41 -21.61
CA VAL A 422 0.65 -38.32 -21.65
C VAL A 422 0.67 -39.11 -22.96
N PRO A 423 0.83 -40.45 -22.93
CA PRO A 423 0.72 -41.27 -24.14
C PRO A 423 -0.74 -41.36 -24.58
N GLY A 424 -0.98 -41.33 -25.89
CA GLY A 424 -2.27 -41.65 -26.52
C GLY A 424 -2.42 -43.14 -26.82
#